data_AF-A0A4D9EWQ4-F1
#
_entry.id   AF-A0A4D9EWQ4-F1
#
_cell.length_a   1.000
_cell.length_b   1.000
_cell.length_c   1.000
_cell.angle_alpha   90.00
_cell.angle_beta   90.00
_cell.angle_gamma   90.00
#
_symmetry.space_group_name_H-M   'P 1'
#
loop_
_entity.id
_entity.type
_entity.pdbx_description
1 polymer ?
#
loop_
_entity_poly.entity_id
_entity_poly.type
_entity_poly.pdbx_seq_one_letter_code
_entity_poly.pdbx_strand_id
1 'polypeptide(L)'
;MALLKLSLMAFSFVFWAAGLTMLTLGIWAKISLGSYLVLSANQYPNTPFILLATGAAVLVWGFLGCFSAATEHRCLLRTYAVFQLAVLAAGLAAGLSALFYRRDIAEGFRAGLREAVRAYGEDEQKADALDSLQRALDCCGAESYRDWLASPWSLAQPGRNGSVPGSCCRARRGCQHSPLPPEARGIHRDGCFAKVSGFVSDNLFYIATAALGLALLQGVGIVLACLLAARLRPAPR
;
A
#
# COMPACT_ATOMS: atom_id res chain seq x y z
N MET A 1 36.15 12.34 -6.28
CA MET A 1 35.99 10.86 -6.28
C MET A 1 35.35 10.39 -4.98
N ALA A 2 35.98 10.60 -3.82
CA ALA A 2 35.43 10.19 -2.52
C ALA A 2 34.05 10.77 -2.19
N LEU A 3 33.84 12.07 -2.44
CA LEU A 3 32.55 12.74 -2.19
C LEU A 3 31.39 12.09 -2.95
N LEU A 4 31.60 11.78 -4.24
CA LEU A 4 30.57 11.19 -5.12
C LEU A 4 30.21 9.76 -4.72
N LYS A 5 31.21 9.00 -4.27
CA LYS A 5 31.03 7.64 -3.72
C LYS A 5 30.24 7.71 -2.42
N LEU A 6 30.66 8.57 -1.50
CA LEU A 6 30.00 8.74 -0.21
C LEU A 6 28.55 9.20 -0.39
N SER A 7 28.28 10.11 -1.31
CA SER A 7 26.92 10.57 -1.60
C SER A 7 26.03 9.45 -2.17
N LEU A 8 26.55 8.66 -3.13
CA LEU A 8 25.78 7.55 -3.71
C LEU A 8 25.54 6.42 -2.70
N MET A 9 26.53 6.16 -1.84
CA MET A 9 26.43 5.17 -0.77
C MET A 9 25.44 5.62 0.32
N ALA A 10 25.51 6.88 0.76
CA ALA A 10 24.55 7.45 1.70
C ALA A 10 23.13 7.44 1.13
N PHE A 11 22.95 7.87 -0.12
CA PHE A 11 21.68 7.80 -0.83
C PHE A 11 21.10 6.38 -0.85
N SER A 12 21.92 5.40 -1.25
CA SER A 12 21.49 4.00 -1.34
C SER A 12 21.18 3.38 0.03
N PHE A 13 21.91 3.80 1.07
CA PHE A 13 21.68 3.36 2.44
C PHE A 13 20.34 3.85 2.99
N VAL A 14 19.91 5.07 2.64
CA VAL A 14 18.59 5.58 3.02
C VAL A 14 17.48 4.69 2.45
N PHE A 15 17.57 4.29 1.17
CA PHE A 15 16.60 3.36 0.57
C PHE A 15 16.67 1.97 1.19
N TRP A 16 17.87 1.47 1.49
CA TRP A 16 18.03 0.20 2.19
C TRP A 16 17.34 0.21 3.56
N ALA A 17 17.56 1.27 4.36
CA ALA A 17 16.92 1.44 5.65
C ALA A 17 15.39 1.56 5.53
N ALA A 18 14.89 2.30 4.53
CA ALA A 18 13.46 2.40 4.26
C ALA A 18 12.85 1.06 3.83
N GLY A 19 13.56 0.26 3.03
CA GLY A 19 13.13 -1.10 2.67
C GLY A 19 13.08 -2.02 3.89
N LEU A 20 14.04 -1.89 4.81
CA LEU A 20 14.07 -2.65 6.05
C LEU A 20 12.88 -2.29 6.96
N THR A 21 12.56 -1.00 7.11
CA THR A 21 11.41 -0.57 7.92
C THR A 21 10.09 -1.02 7.28
N MET A 22 9.95 -0.96 5.96
CA MET A 22 8.77 -1.50 5.27
C MET A 22 8.63 -3.01 5.48
N LEU A 23 9.72 -3.77 5.41
CA LEU A 23 9.71 -5.21 5.68
C LEU A 23 9.31 -5.53 7.12
N THR A 24 9.87 -4.84 8.11
CA THR A 24 9.53 -5.08 9.51
C THR A 24 8.08 -4.73 9.79
N LEU A 25 7.56 -3.63 9.23
CA LEU A 25 6.15 -3.26 9.32
C LEU A 25 5.25 -4.28 8.60
N GLY A 26 5.65 -4.78 7.44
CA GLY A 26 4.90 -5.82 6.71
C GLY A 26 4.83 -7.14 7.46
N ILE A 27 5.94 -7.56 8.08
CA ILE A 27 5.98 -8.75 8.95
C ILE A 27 5.14 -8.53 10.20
N TRP A 28 5.28 -7.37 10.86
CA TRP A 28 4.50 -7.04 12.05
C TRP A 28 3.00 -7.02 11.75
N ALA A 29 2.58 -6.41 10.63
CA ALA A 29 1.21 -6.45 10.15
C ALA A 29 0.75 -7.90 9.95
N LYS A 30 1.55 -8.73 9.26
CA LYS A 30 1.22 -10.15 9.06
C LYS A 30 1.08 -10.92 10.39
N ILE A 31 1.92 -10.66 11.38
CA ILE A 31 1.87 -11.34 12.69
C ILE A 31 0.70 -10.84 13.54
N SER A 32 0.43 -9.53 13.55
CA SER A 32 -0.71 -8.96 14.27
C SER A 32 -2.04 -9.47 13.71
N LEU A 33 -2.11 -9.77 12.41
CA LEU A 33 -3.22 -10.51 11.79
C LEU A 33 -3.14 -12.01 12.13
N GLY A 34 -1.92 -12.57 12.17
CA GLY A 34 -1.61 -13.97 12.50
C GLY A 34 -2.08 -14.47 13.85
N SER A 35 -2.10 -13.64 14.90
CA SER A 35 -2.60 -14.03 16.22
C SER A 35 -4.10 -14.37 16.25
N TYR A 36 -4.87 -13.94 15.25
CA TYR A 36 -6.27 -14.33 15.05
C TYR A 36 -6.43 -15.53 14.09
N LEU A 37 -5.39 -15.84 13.29
CA LEU A 37 -5.36 -16.92 12.29
C LEU A 37 -5.02 -18.31 12.85
N VAL A 38 -4.58 -18.44 14.12
CA VAL A 38 -4.37 -19.76 14.76
C VAL A 38 -5.68 -20.56 14.92
N LEU A 39 -6.84 -19.92 14.74
CA LEU A 39 -8.16 -20.58 14.72
C LEU A 39 -8.68 -20.96 13.33
N SER A 40 -8.09 -20.48 12.23
CA SER A 40 -8.60 -20.74 10.88
C SER A 40 -7.48 -21.22 9.98
N ALA A 41 -7.41 -22.54 9.85
CA ALA A 41 -6.57 -23.20 8.86
C ALA A 41 -7.09 -22.87 7.45
N ASN A 42 -6.64 -21.78 6.85
CA ASN A 42 -6.48 -21.69 5.41
C ASN A 42 -5.53 -20.56 4.99
N GLN A 43 -4.69 -20.91 4.02
CA GLN A 43 -3.58 -20.11 3.53
C GLN A 43 -4.05 -18.85 2.76
N TYR A 44 -3.11 -17.91 2.65
CA TYR A 44 -3.04 -16.74 1.75
C TYR A 44 -3.38 -15.38 2.40
N PRO A 45 -2.53 -14.35 2.12
CA PRO A 45 -2.91 -12.93 2.17
C PRO A 45 -2.37 -12.11 0.98
N ASN A 46 -3.16 -11.23 0.36
CA ASN A 46 -2.67 -10.35 -0.73
C ASN A 46 -2.17 -8.97 -0.26
N THR A 47 -2.77 -8.36 0.77
CA THR A 47 -2.42 -6.97 1.17
C THR A 47 -1.08 -6.84 1.91
N PRO A 48 -0.80 -7.57 3.01
CA PRO A 48 0.52 -7.54 3.65
C PRO A 48 1.61 -8.13 2.75
N PHE A 49 1.25 -8.97 1.78
CA PHE A 49 2.19 -9.51 0.81
C PHE A 49 2.70 -8.43 -0.15
N ILE A 50 1.86 -7.49 -0.61
CA ILE A 50 2.32 -6.35 -1.43
C ILE A 50 3.32 -5.50 -0.65
N LEU A 51 3.00 -5.14 0.61
CA LEU A 51 3.92 -4.35 1.45
C LEU A 51 5.25 -5.08 1.68
N LEU A 52 5.21 -6.40 1.93
CA LEU A 52 6.39 -7.23 2.09
C LEU A 52 7.22 -7.33 0.80
N ALA A 53 6.56 -7.56 -0.34
CA ALA A 53 7.21 -7.69 -1.64
C ALA A 53 7.86 -6.37 -2.07
N THR A 54 7.15 -5.24 -1.92
CA THR A 54 7.70 -3.91 -2.20
C THR A 54 8.85 -3.58 -1.24
N GLY A 55 8.71 -3.85 0.06
CA GLY A 55 9.78 -3.66 1.04
C GLY A 55 11.04 -4.47 0.71
N ALA A 56 10.88 -5.74 0.34
CA ALA A 56 11.98 -6.61 -0.09
C ALA A 56 12.68 -6.05 -1.34
N ALA A 57 11.91 -5.63 -2.35
CA ALA A 57 12.44 -5.06 -3.57
C ALA A 57 13.26 -3.78 -3.27
N VAL A 58 12.74 -2.87 -2.44
CA VAL A 58 13.43 -1.63 -2.05
C VAL A 58 14.70 -1.92 -1.22
N LEU A 59 14.66 -2.94 -0.36
CA LEU A 59 15.84 -3.36 0.43
C LEU A 59 16.95 -3.91 -0.47
N VAL A 60 16.62 -4.86 -1.36
CA VAL A 60 17.57 -5.42 -2.33
C VAL A 60 18.13 -4.32 -3.22
N TRP A 61 17.27 -3.40 -3.66
CA TRP A 61 17.70 -2.22 -4.41
C TRP A 61 18.74 -1.41 -3.67
N GLY A 62 18.44 -0.99 -2.43
CA GLY A 62 19.35 -0.18 -1.63
C GLY A 62 20.70 -0.88 -1.43
N PHE A 63 20.69 -2.20 -1.21
CA PHE A 63 21.91 -3.01 -1.13
C PHE A 63 22.72 -3.00 -2.43
N LEU A 64 22.07 -3.21 -3.58
CA LEU A 64 22.74 -3.15 -4.89
C LEU A 64 23.32 -1.76 -5.17
N GLY A 65 22.66 -0.69 -4.72
CA GLY A 65 23.20 0.67 -4.80
C GLY A 65 24.50 0.83 -4.02
N CYS A 66 24.53 0.42 -2.75
CA CYS A 66 25.74 0.41 -1.93
C CYS A 66 26.85 -0.47 -2.53
N PHE A 67 26.50 -1.68 -2.97
CA PHE A 67 27.44 -2.62 -3.58
C PHE A 67 28.05 -2.08 -4.88
N SER A 68 27.24 -1.42 -5.73
CA SER A 68 27.71 -0.79 -6.96
C SER A 68 28.68 0.37 -6.68
N ALA A 69 28.45 1.13 -5.62
CA ALA A 69 29.32 2.22 -5.20
C ALA A 69 30.66 1.71 -4.63
N ALA A 70 30.63 0.60 -3.88
CA ALA A 70 31.80 0.02 -3.23
C ALA A 70 32.72 -0.76 -4.18
N THR A 71 32.17 -1.48 -5.16
CA THR A 71 32.95 -2.32 -6.09
C THR A 71 33.64 -1.54 -7.20
N GLU A 72 33.26 -0.28 -7.43
CA GLU A 72 33.91 0.61 -8.42
C GLU A 72 33.95 0.05 -9.85
N HIS A 73 33.06 -0.91 -10.15
CA HIS A 73 33.01 -1.55 -11.45
C HIS A 73 32.07 -0.77 -12.38
N ARG A 74 32.62 -0.17 -13.44
CA ARG A 74 31.86 0.68 -14.39
C ARG A 74 30.62 0.01 -14.97
N CYS A 75 30.69 -1.29 -15.29
CA CYS A 75 29.55 -2.02 -15.83
C CYS A 75 28.41 -2.08 -14.81
N LEU A 76 28.73 -2.32 -13.53
CA LEU A 76 27.74 -2.45 -12.47
C LEU A 76 27.06 -1.12 -12.13
N LEU A 77 27.81 -0.01 -12.15
CA LEU A 77 27.24 1.33 -12.00
C LEU A 77 26.32 1.70 -13.18
N ARG A 78 26.69 1.30 -14.40
CA ARG A 78 25.84 1.53 -15.59
C ARG A 78 24.57 0.69 -15.55
N THR A 79 24.65 -0.59 -15.19
CA THR A 79 23.45 -1.43 -15.06
C THR A 79 22.52 -0.91 -13.97
N TYR A 80 23.07 -0.46 -12.84
CA TYR A 80 22.30 0.21 -11.79
C TYR A 80 21.60 1.48 -12.29
N ALA A 81 22.30 2.34 -13.03
CA ALA A 81 21.72 3.55 -13.60
C ALA A 81 20.63 3.26 -14.65
N VAL A 82 20.84 2.27 -15.53
CA VAL A 82 19.83 1.84 -16.52
C VAL A 82 18.59 1.29 -15.82
N PHE A 83 18.76 0.50 -14.77
CA PHE A 83 17.65 -0.02 -13.99
C PHE A 83 16.85 1.09 -13.30
N GLN A 84 17.53 2.06 -12.67
CA GLN A 84 16.90 3.26 -12.10
C GLN A 84 16.09 4.04 -13.16
N LEU A 85 16.64 4.21 -14.35
CA LEU A 85 15.96 4.87 -15.46
C LEU A 85 14.71 4.09 -15.91
N ALA A 86 14.79 2.77 -16.01
CA ALA A 86 13.67 1.92 -16.40
C ALA A 86 12.51 2.04 -15.39
N VAL A 87 12.81 2.08 -14.09
CA VAL A 87 11.78 2.26 -13.05
C VAL A 87 11.21 3.67 -13.04
N LEU A 88 12.02 4.69 -13.27
CA LEU A 88 11.52 6.05 -13.43
C LEU A 88 10.53 6.13 -14.61
N ALA A 89 10.87 5.51 -15.75
CA ALA A 89 10.00 5.44 -16.92
C ALA A 89 8.71 4.65 -16.63
N ALA A 90 8.81 3.50 -15.94
CA ALA A 90 7.65 2.72 -15.52
C ALA A 90 6.75 3.49 -14.54
N GLY A 91 7.34 4.25 -13.61
CA GLY A 91 6.62 5.11 -12.67
C GLY A 91 5.87 6.25 -13.37
N LEU A 92 6.50 6.89 -14.37
CA LEU A 92 5.84 7.88 -15.21
C LEU A 92 4.69 7.27 -16.01
N ALA A 93 4.90 6.09 -16.61
CA ALA A 93 3.85 5.38 -17.34
C ALA A 93 2.67 5.00 -16.42
N ALA A 94 2.95 4.52 -15.20
CA ALA A 94 1.94 4.21 -14.19
C ALA A 94 1.17 5.47 -13.75
N GLY A 95 1.88 6.58 -13.51
CA GLY A 95 1.28 7.86 -13.16
C GLY A 95 0.37 8.41 -14.25
N LEU A 96 0.81 8.36 -15.52
CA LEU A 96 -0.01 8.74 -16.67
C LEU A 96 -1.23 7.83 -16.81
N SER A 97 -1.05 6.51 -16.67
CA SER A 97 -2.14 5.54 -16.71
C SER A 97 -3.17 5.81 -15.61
N ALA A 98 -2.73 6.13 -14.39
CA ALA A 98 -3.63 6.47 -13.29
C ALA A 98 -4.47 7.72 -13.58
N LEU A 99 -3.94 8.70 -14.32
CA LEU A 99 -4.67 9.90 -14.73
C LEU A 99 -5.69 9.58 -15.85
N PHE A 100 -5.29 8.82 -16.86
CA PHE A 100 -6.16 8.46 -17.99
C PHE A 100 -7.31 7.54 -17.54
N TYR A 101 -7.01 6.50 -16.76
CA TYR A 101 -7.97 5.50 -16.31
C TYR A 101 -8.53 5.79 -14.92
N ARG A 102 -8.48 7.04 -14.46
CA ARG A 102 -8.94 7.43 -13.11
C ARG A 102 -10.37 6.99 -12.80
N ARG A 103 -11.26 7.01 -13.80
CA ARG A 103 -12.66 6.59 -13.64
C ARG A 103 -12.76 5.07 -13.50
N ASP A 104 -12.09 4.33 -14.37
CA ASP A 104 -12.09 2.86 -14.33
C ASP A 104 -11.46 2.34 -13.04
N ILE A 105 -10.38 2.97 -12.55
CA ILE A 105 -9.76 2.64 -11.26
C ILE A 105 -10.75 2.90 -10.12
N ALA A 106 -11.44 4.04 -10.13
CA ALA A 106 -12.43 4.36 -9.11
C ALA A 106 -13.62 3.38 -9.13
N GLU A 107 -14.13 3.04 -10.31
CA GLU A 107 -15.21 2.07 -10.48
C GLU A 107 -14.77 0.66 -10.08
N GLY A 108 -13.58 0.24 -10.46
CA GLY A 108 -12.97 -1.02 -10.05
C GLY A 108 -12.79 -1.10 -8.53
N PHE A 109 -12.34 -0.02 -7.89
CA PHE A 109 -12.25 0.07 -6.43
C PHE A 109 -13.64 0.00 -5.77
N ARG A 110 -14.63 0.71 -6.30
CA ARG A 110 -16.02 0.63 -5.82
C ARG A 110 -16.59 -0.77 -5.95
N ALA A 111 -16.35 -1.45 -7.07
CA ALA A 111 -16.77 -2.83 -7.29
C ALA A 111 -16.05 -3.79 -6.31
N GLY A 112 -14.74 -3.61 -6.10
CA GLY A 112 -13.97 -4.36 -5.11
C GLY A 112 -14.48 -4.20 -3.69
N LEU A 113 -14.89 -2.98 -3.28
CA LEU A 113 -15.52 -2.75 -1.98
C LEU A 113 -16.87 -3.47 -1.85
N ARG A 114 -17.73 -3.40 -2.87
CA ARG A 114 -19.01 -4.11 -2.87
C ARG A 114 -18.80 -5.62 -2.78
N GLU A 115 -17.80 -6.13 -3.48
CA GLU A 115 -17.45 -7.55 -3.45
C GLU A 115 -16.89 -7.96 -2.07
N ALA A 116 -16.07 -7.12 -1.45
CA ALA A 116 -15.57 -7.36 -0.09
C ALA A 116 -16.70 -7.41 0.96
N VAL A 117 -17.76 -6.59 0.80
CA VAL A 117 -18.96 -6.66 1.67
C VAL A 117 -19.75 -7.95 1.43
N ARG A 118 -19.87 -8.40 0.16
CA ARG A 118 -20.61 -9.63 -0.18
C ARG A 118 -19.92 -10.89 0.29
N ALA A 119 -18.61 -10.98 0.06
CA ALA A 119 -17.76 -12.10 0.46
C ALA A 119 -17.34 -12.04 1.96
N TYR A 120 -17.91 -11.11 2.73
CA TYR A 120 -17.57 -10.94 4.13
C TYR A 120 -17.96 -12.17 4.94
N GLY A 121 -17.02 -12.74 5.71
CA GLY A 121 -17.19 -14.00 6.44
C GLY A 121 -17.02 -15.27 5.60
N GLU A 122 -16.87 -15.16 4.28
CA GLU A 122 -16.36 -16.24 3.42
C GLU A 122 -14.87 -16.06 3.14
N ASP A 123 -14.45 -14.81 2.92
CA ASP A 123 -13.07 -14.43 2.65
C ASP A 123 -12.54 -13.53 3.79
N GLU A 124 -11.83 -14.14 4.73
CA GLU A 124 -11.25 -13.47 5.89
C GLU A 124 -10.27 -12.35 5.51
N GLN A 125 -9.55 -12.46 4.39
CA GLN A 125 -8.64 -11.38 3.96
C GLN A 125 -9.40 -10.14 3.53
N LYS A 126 -10.46 -10.34 2.71
CA LYS A 126 -11.32 -9.23 2.29
C LYS A 126 -12.06 -8.64 3.48
N ALA A 127 -12.48 -9.48 4.43
CA ALA A 127 -13.09 -9.04 5.67
C ALA A 127 -12.13 -8.17 6.49
N ASP A 128 -10.90 -8.63 6.74
CA ASP A 128 -9.88 -7.89 7.50
C ASP A 128 -9.47 -6.58 6.82
N ALA A 129 -9.29 -6.61 5.49
CA ALA A 129 -8.95 -5.41 4.72
C ALA A 129 -10.08 -4.37 4.78
N LEU A 130 -11.33 -4.82 4.62
CA LEU A 130 -12.50 -3.95 4.74
C LEU A 130 -12.66 -3.41 6.16
N ASP A 131 -12.48 -4.25 7.17
CA ASP A 131 -12.53 -3.89 8.58
C ASP A 131 -11.47 -2.85 8.96
N SER A 132 -10.24 -3.02 8.46
CA SER A 132 -9.13 -2.10 8.67
C SER A 132 -9.40 -0.76 7.99
N LEU A 133 -9.92 -0.78 6.75
CA LEU A 133 -10.32 0.42 6.03
C LEU A 133 -11.42 1.18 6.76
N GLN A 134 -12.45 0.47 7.25
CA GLN A 134 -13.57 1.04 7.99
C GLN A 134 -13.13 1.75 9.27
N ARG A 135 -12.22 1.13 10.04
CA ARG A 135 -11.64 1.74 11.24
C ARG A 135 -10.69 2.90 10.91
N ALA A 136 -9.94 2.82 9.82
CA ALA A 136 -8.95 3.84 9.46
C ALA A 136 -9.57 5.12 8.91
N LEU A 137 -10.72 5.02 8.21
CA LEU A 137 -11.40 6.14 7.57
C LEU A 137 -12.77 6.47 8.15
N ASP A 138 -13.11 5.88 9.29
CA ASP A 138 -14.38 6.11 9.98
C ASP A 138 -15.59 5.95 9.04
N CYS A 139 -15.61 4.86 8.28
CA CYS A 139 -16.59 4.57 7.23
C CYS A 139 -17.26 3.21 7.44
N CYS A 140 -18.38 2.95 6.76
CA CYS A 140 -19.07 1.67 6.82
C CYS A 140 -19.71 1.27 5.50
N GLY A 141 -19.51 0.01 5.10
CA GLY A 141 -19.96 -0.53 3.82
C GLY A 141 -19.19 0.05 2.63
N ALA A 142 -19.64 -0.25 1.42
CA ALA A 142 -19.01 0.25 0.20
C ALA A 142 -19.47 1.68 -0.10
N GLU A 143 -20.79 1.90 -0.11
CA GLU A 143 -21.46 3.18 -0.35
C GLU A 143 -22.22 3.67 0.87
N SER A 144 -22.70 2.74 1.69
CA SER A 144 -23.40 3.06 2.92
C SER A 144 -23.37 1.87 3.87
N TYR A 145 -23.57 2.15 5.16
CA TYR A 145 -23.83 1.10 6.15
C TYR A 145 -24.98 0.16 5.74
N ARG A 146 -25.89 0.62 4.88
CA ARG A 146 -27.01 -0.17 4.36
C ARG A 146 -26.58 -1.34 3.49
N ASP A 147 -25.38 -1.32 2.94
CA ASP A 147 -24.85 -2.44 2.15
C ASP A 147 -24.78 -3.73 2.97
N TRP A 148 -24.63 -3.62 4.30
CA TRP A 148 -24.68 -4.74 5.22
C TRP A 148 -26.07 -5.35 5.36
N LEU A 149 -27.15 -4.58 5.19
CA LEU A 149 -28.52 -5.10 5.28
C LEU A 149 -28.81 -6.14 4.20
N ALA A 150 -28.13 -6.03 3.06
CA ALA A 150 -28.24 -6.93 1.93
C ALA A 150 -27.10 -7.96 1.85
N SER A 151 -26.16 -7.96 2.81
CA SER A 151 -25.02 -8.88 2.76
C SER A 151 -25.42 -10.29 3.21
N PRO A 152 -24.90 -11.34 2.56
CA PRO A 152 -25.16 -12.73 2.97
C PRO A 152 -24.80 -12.97 4.45
N TRP A 153 -23.71 -12.36 4.91
CA TRP A 153 -23.26 -12.43 6.29
C TRP A 153 -24.27 -11.89 7.30
N SER A 154 -24.87 -10.72 7.05
CA SER A 154 -25.88 -10.17 7.97
C SER A 154 -27.16 -11.01 7.96
N LEU A 155 -27.55 -11.54 6.80
CA LEU A 155 -28.77 -12.35 6.66
C LEU A 155 -28.63 -13.73 7.32
N ALA A 156 -27.41 -14.27 7.37
CA ALA A 156 -27.11 -15.53 8.04
C ALA A 156 -27.14 -15.44 9.58
N GLN A 157 -27.23 -14.23 10.17
CA GLN A 157 -27.25 -14.07 11.62
C GLN A 157 -28.64 -14.35 12.23
N PRO A 158 -28.78 -15.35 13.11
CA PRO A 158 -30.07 -15.72 13.67
C PRO A 158 -30.66 -14.59 14.55
N GLY A 159 -31.88 -14.18 14.24
CA GLY A 159 -32.66 -13.20 15.02
C GLY A 159 -32.19 -11.74 14.92
N ARG A 160 -31.27 -11.41 14.00
CA ARG A 160 -30.60 -10.11 13.92
C ARG A 160 -30.59 -9.58 12.49
N ASN A 161 -31.77 -9.21 11.99
CA ASN A 161 -31.90 -8.58 10.68
C ASN A 161 -31.23 -7.20 10.71
N GLY A 162 -30.15 -7.03 9.96
CA GLY A 162 -29.45 -5.75 9.80
C GLY A 162 -28.42 -5.47 10.88
N SER A 163 -27.43 -6.35 11.02
CA SER A 163 -26.24 -6.09 11.82
C SER A 163 -25.11 -5.53 10.94
N VAL A 164 -24.24 -4.74 11.55
CA VAL A 164 -22.98 -4.30 10.93
C VAL A 164 -21.80 -4.92 11.69
N PRO A 165 -20.64 -5.09 11.04
CA PRO A 165 -19.42 -5.49 11.74
C PRO A 165 -18.98 -4.51 12.82
N GLY A 166 -18.17 -4.98 13.77
CA GLY A 166 -17.65 -4.14 14.85
C GLY A 166 -16.73 -3.00 14.35
N SER A 167 -16.12 -3.15 13.18
CA SER A 167 -15.33 -2.12 12.48
C SER A 167 -16.16 -0.92 12.03
N CYS A 168 -17.46 -1.06 11.82
CA CYS A 168 -18.39 0.03 11.47
C CYS A 168 -18.83 0.89 12.67
N CYS A 169 -18.39 0.55 13.88
CA CYS A 169 -18.85 1.17 15.10
C CYS A 169 -17.96 2.32 15.58
N ARG A 170 -18.56 3.47 15.90
CA ARG A 170 -17.83 4.60 16.51
C ARG A 170 -17.34 4.31 17.92
N ALA A 171 -18.05 3.45 18.66
CA ALA A 171 -17.70 3.02 20.01
C ALA A 171 -17.69 1.49 20.08
N ARG A 172 -16.70 0.92 20.79
CA ARG A 172 -16.51 -0.54 20.90
C ARG A 172 -17.65 -1.29 21.61
N ARG A 173 -18.64 -0.60 22.20
CA ARG A 173 -19.75 -1.21 22.94
C ARG A 173 -21.10 -0.68 22.43
N GLY A 174 -22.04 -1.59 22.17
CA GLY A 174 -23.46 -1.28 21.95
C GLY A 174 -23.94 -1.13 20.49
N CYS A 175 -23.03 -1.14 19.52
CA CYS A 175 -23.35 -1.08 18.09
C CYS A 175 -23.48 -2.47 17.43
N GLN A 176 -22.81 -3.48 18.01
CA GLN A 176 -22.72 -4.82 17.47
C GLN A 176 -24.02 -5.54 17.82
N HIS A 177 -24.67 -6.06 16.79
CA HIS A 177 -25.84 -6.93 16.95
C HIS A 177 -27.12 -6.30 17.54
N SER A 178 -27.30 -4.99 17.40
CA SER A 178 -28.59 -4.35 17.64
C SER A 178 -29.39 -4.31 16.34
N PRO A 179 -30.70 -4.63 16.32
CA PRO A 179 -31.54 -4.32 15.16
C PRO A 179 -31.42 -2.83 14.91
N LEU A 180 -30.97 -2.45 13.71
CA LEU A 180 -30.66 -1.07 13.35
C LEU A 180 -31.71 -0.10 13.91
N PRO A 181 -31.42 0.71 14.95
CA PRO A 181 -32.40 1.67 15.42
C PRO A 181 -32.65 2.68 14.29
N PRO A 182 -33.86 3.28 14.20
CA PRO A 182 -34.23 4.22 13.14
C PRO A 182 -33.28 5.42 13.00
N GLU A 183 -32.40 5.65 13.98
CA GLU A 183 -31.46 6.75 14.01
C GLU A 183 -29.97 6.36 13.89
N ALA A 184 -29.59 5.10 13.62
CA ALA A 184 -28.19 4.70 13.39
C ALA A 184 -27.17 5.37 14.36
N ARG A 185 -27.54 5.53 15.64
CA ARG A 185 -26.72 6.22 16.64
C ARG A 185 -25.54 5.31 16.99
N GLY A 186 -24.31 5.79 16.78
CA GLY A 186 -23.07 5.05 17.10
C GLY A 186 -22.43 4.27 15.94
N ILE A 187 -22.94 4.38 14.71
CA ILE A 187 -22.38 3.74 13.50
C ILE A 187 -21.81 4.82 12.56
N HIS A 188 -20.75 4.49 11.82
CA HIS A 188 -20.26 5.31 10.72
C HIS A 188 -21.26 5.26 9.55
N ARG A 189 -21.82 6.41 9.15
CA ARG A 189 -22.89 6.44 8.13
C ARG A 189 -22.35 6.55 6.71
N ASP A 190 -21.17 7.12 6.57
CA ASP A 190 -20.54 7.39 5.28
C ASP A 190 -19.97 6.09 4.69
N GLY A 191 -20.20 5.88 3.38
CA GLY A 191 -19.59 4.78 2.64
C GLY A 191 -18.09 4.94 2.47
N CYS A 192 -17.37 3.82 2.49
CA CYS A 192 -15.92 3.84 2.37
C CYS A 192 -15.44 4.35 0.99
N PHE A 193 -16.18 4.12 -0.09
CA PHE A 193 -15.81 4.66 -1.40
C PHE A 193 -15.75 6.19 -1.42
N ALA A 194 -16.76 6.85 -0.85
CA ALA A 194 -16.82 8.31 -0.78
C ALA A 194 -15.73 8.87 0.14
N LYS A 195 -15.47 8.22 1.28
CA LYS A 195 -14.39 8.62 2.20
C LYS A 195 -13.01 8.47 1.58
N VAL A 196 -12.73 7.36 0.91
CA VAL A 196 -11.43 7.13 0.22
C VAL A 196 -11.25 8.12 -0.92
N SER A 197 -12.25 8.28 -1.78
CA SER A 197 -12.15 9.20 -2.93
C SER A 197 -12.05 10.66 -2.49
N GLY A 198 -12.76 11.06 -1.43
CA GLY A 198 -12.59 12.35 -0.76
C GLY A 198 -11.19 12.51 -0.18
N PHE A 199 -10.71 11.55 0.60
CA PHE A 199 -9.36 11.57 1.18
C PHE A 199 -8.27 11.71 0.11
N VAL A 200 -8.36 10.97 -1.00
CA VAL A 200 -7.41 11.07 -2.13
C VAL A 200 -7.48 12.44 -2.80
N SER A 201 -8.68 13.00 -2.97
CA SER A 201 -8.86 14.31 -3.61
C SER A 201 -8.34 15.44 -2.71
N ASP A 202 -8.62 15.39 -1.42
CA ASP A 202 -8.20 16.39 -0.43
C ASP A 202 -6.69 16.36 -0.21
N ASN A 203 -6.07 15.17 -0.24
CA ASN A 203 -4.64 14.97 -0.05
C ASN A 203 -3.85 14.86 -1.36
N LEU A 204 -4.47 15.17 -2.51
CA LEU A 204 -3.84 15.02 -3.82
C LEU A 204 -2.53 15.80 -3.91
N PHE A 205 -2.46 16.99 -3.31
CA PHE A 205 -1.25 17.79 -3.26
C PHE A 205 -0.08 17.06 -2.57
N TYR A 206 -0.33 16.43 -1.42
CA TYR A 206 0.70 15.68 -0.69
C TYR A 206 1.15 14.45 -1.47
N ILE A 207 0.21 13.71 -2.07
CA ILE A 207 0.51 12.53 -2.89
C ILE A 207 1.35 12.92 -4.12
N ALA A 208 0.95 13.97 -4.84
CA ALA A 208 1.66 14.46 -6.01
C ALA A 208 3.06 14.97 -5.65
N THR A 209 3.19 15.70 -4.55
CA THR A 209 4.48 16.21 -4.06
C THR A 209 5.41 15.06 -3.65
N ALA A 210 4.90 14.05 -2.95
CA ALA A 210 5.67 12.86 -2.60
C ALA A 210 6.13 12.07 -3.84
N ALA A 211 5.25 11.88 -4.82
CA ALA A 211 5.56 11.19 -6.07
C ALA A 211 6.63 11.95 -6.89
N LEU A 212 6.49 13.26 -7.03
CA LEU A 212 7.48 14.11 -7.70
C LEU A 212 8.81 14.10 -6.95
N GLY A 213 8.78 14.20 -5.62
CA GLY A 213 9.97 14.12 -4.78
C GLY A 213 10.72 12.81 -4.96
N LEU A 214 10.00 11.67 -5.01
CA LEU A 214 10.59 10.37 -5.27
C LEU A 214 11.20 10.30 -6.68
N ALA A 215 10.53 10.83 -7.71
CA ALA A 215 11.05 10.87 -9.07
C ALA A 215 12.33 11.71 -9.19
N LEU A 216 12.37 12.88 -8.54
CA LEU A 216 13.56 13.74 -8.48
C LEU A 216 14.70 13.06 -7.73
N LEU A 217 14.42 12.42 -6.59
CA LEU A 217 15.38 11.67 -5.81
C LEU A 217 15.99 10.54 -6.66
N GLN A 218 15.16 9.83 -7.44
CA GLN A 218 15.60 8.81 -8.38
C GLN A 218 16.52 9.38 -9.47
N GLY A 219 16.16 10.54 -10.01
CA GLY A 219 16.99 11.29 -10.97
C GLY A 219 18.37 11.64 -10.40
N VAL A 220 18.45 12.09 -9.15
CA VAL A 220 19.72 12.32 -8.45
C VAL A 220 20.56 11.04 -8.39
N GLY A 221 19.95 9.91 -8.03
CA GLY A 221 20.62 8.60 -8.02
C GLY A 221 21.22 8.21 -9.38
N ILE A 222 20.47 8.43 -10.48
CA ILE A 222 20.94 8.19 -11.85
C ILE A 222 22.15 9.07 -12.18
N VAL A 223 22.06 10.38 -11.91
CA VAL A 223 23.14 11.33 -12.18
C VAL A 223 24.39 10.95 -11.39
N LEU A 224 24.27 10.64 -10.10
CA LEU A 224 25.39 10.23 -9.26
C LEU A 224 26.06 8.95 -9.78
N ALA A 225 25.28 7.92 -10.15
CA ALA A 225 25.79 6.68 -10.70
C ALA A 225 26.51 6.88 -12.05
N CYS A 226 25.92 7.67 -12.96
CA CYS A 226 26.50 8.00 -14.25
C CYS A 226 27.80 8.81 -14.12
N LEU A 227 27.82 9.82 -13.25
CA LEU A 227 29.02 10.61 -12.97
C LEU A 227 30.13 9.74 -12.39
N LEU A 228 29.80 8.79 -11.49
CA LEU A 228 30.80 7.91 -10.90
C LEU A 228 31.36 6.94 -11.94
N ALA A 229 30.50 6.36 -12.77
CA ALA A 229 30.90 5.49 -13.88
C ALA A 229 31.80 6.22 -14.90
N ALA A 230 31.52 7.50 -15.18
CA ALA A 230 32.32 8.32 -16.10
C ALA A 230 33.72 8.66 -15.53
N ARG A 231 33.85 8.79 -14.20
CA ARG A 231 35.10 9.16 -13.52
C ARG A 231 36.04 7.99 -13.24
N LEU A 232 35.51 6.77 -13.07
CA LEU A 232 36.32 5.55 -13.03
C LEU A 232 37.05 5.39 -14.37
N ARG A 233 38.26 4.83 -14.45
CA ARG A 233 38.98 4.59 -15.73
C ARG A 233 38.50 3.28 -16.39
N PRO A 234 38.58 3.12 -17.73
CA PRO A 234 38.22 1.85 -18.36
C PRO A 234 39.21 0.78 -17.89
N ALA A 235 38.72 -0.40 -17.50
CA ALA A 235 39.61 -1.54 -17.33
C ALA A 235 40.28 -1.84 -18.68
N PRO A 236 41.61 -2.05 -18.74
CA PRO A 236 42.23 -2.56 -19.94
C PRO A 236 41.58 -3.91 -20.30
N ARG A 237 41.21 -4.07 -21.57
CA ARG A 237 40.61 -5.29 -22.10
C ARG A 237 41.62 -6.43 -22.11
#